data_AF-A0A1Y3D476-F1
#
_entry.id   AF-A0A1Y3D476-F1
#
_cell.length_a   1.000
_cell.length_b   1.000
_cell.length_c   1.000
_cell.angle_alpha   90.00
_cell.angle_beta   90.00
_cell.angle_gamma   90.00
#
_symmetry.space_group_name_H-M   'P 1'
#
loop_
_entity.id
_entity.type
_entity.pdbx_description
1 polymer ?
#
loop_
_entity_poly.entity_id
_entity_poly.type
_entity_poly.pdbx_seq_one_letter_code
_entity_poly.pdbx_strand_id
1 'polypeptide(L)' 'MQTLYKDLVDHFGGQVPAAKTLLVSQSNISGYLSGRWNMSALVAMRAEKATDGKFKAIELCPSLKEFQTLTA' A
#
# COMPACT_ATOMS: atom_id res chain seq x y z
N MET A 1 -7.71 7.67 -2.81
CA MET A 1 -7.14 6.56 -2.02
C MET A 1 -7.75 5.21 -2.38
N GLN A 2 -9.08 5.04 -2.39
CA GLN A 2 -9.70 3.74 -2.76
C GLN A 2 -9.29 3.26 -4.15
N THR A 3 -9.21 4.17 -5.13
CA THR A 3 -8.73 3.86 -6.49
C THR A 3 -7.29 3.38 -6.50
N LEU A 4 -6.39 4.02 -5.74
CA LEU A 4 -4.98 3.66 -5.64
C LEU A 4 -4.78 2.22 -5.11
N TYR A 5 -5.52 1.84 -4.07
CA TYR A 5 -5.45 0.46 -3.56
C TYR A 5 -6.02 -0.55 -4.56
N LYS A 6 -7.06 -0.19 -5.30
CA LYS A 6 -7.59 -1.04 -6.36
C LYS A 6 -6.56 -1.23 -7.47
N ASP A 7 -5.94 -0.17 -7.96
CA ASP A 7 -4.91 -0.22 -9.00
C ASP A 7 -3.69 -1.03 -8.56
N LEU A 8 -3.29 -0.91 -7.29
CA LEU A 8 -2.21 -1.70 -6.70
C LEU A 8 -2.57 -3.19 -6.66
N VAL A 9 -3.78 -3.52 -6.22
CA VAL A 9 -4.26 -4.90 -6.14
C VAL A 9 -4.39 -5.51 -7.53
N ASP A 10 -4.92 -4.77 -8.50
CA ASP A 10 -5.05 -5.20 -9.89
C ASP A 10 -3.67 -5.40 -10.52
N HIS A 11 -2.69 -4.54 -10.21
CA HIS A 11 -1.30 -4.71 -10.65
C HIS A 11 -0.67 -6.02 -10.15
N PHE A 12 -1.00 -6.46 -8.94
CA PHE A 12 -0.54 -7.76 -8.42
C PHE A 12 -1.37 -8.95 -8.93
N GLY A 13 -2.46 -8.73 -9.66
CA GLY A 13 -3.35 -9.79 -10.15
C GLY A 13 -4.47 -10.19 -9.18
N GLY A 14 -4.84 -9.30 -8.25
CA GLY A 14 -5.96 -9.48 -7.34
C GLY A 14 -5.57 -9.57 -5.86
N GLN A 15 -6.57 -9.76 -4.99
CA GLN A 15 -6.37 -9.59 -3.54
C GLN A 15 -5.45 -10.66 -2.93
N VAL A 16 -5.55 -11.92 -3.37
CA VAL A 16 -4.72 -13.01 -2.83
C VAL A 16 -3.25 -12.87 -3.25
N PRO A 17 -2.93 -12.63 -4.54
CA PRO A 17 -1.56 -12.29 -4.94
C PRO A 17 -1.00 -11.06 -4.21
N ALA A 18 -1.77 -9.98 -4.11
CA ALA A 18 -1.36 -8.78 -3.40
C ALA A 18 -1.04 -9.06 -1.92
N ALA A 19 -1.90 -9.83 -1.23
CA ALA A 19 -1.69 -10.22 0.16
C ALA A 19 -0.39 -11.00 0.34
N LYS A 20 -0.10 -11.96 -0.55
CA LYS A 20 1.15 -12.74 -0.54
C LYS A 20 2.36 -11.85 -0.77
N THR A 21 2.33 -11.00 -1.79
CA THR A 21 3.44 -10.10 -2.13
C THR A 21 3.74 -9.11 -1.00
N LEU A 22 2.71 -8.57 -0.36
CA LEU A 22 2.85 -7.58 0.71
C LEU A 22 3.04 -8.20 2.11
N LEU A 23 3.00 -9.53 2.21
CA LEU A 23 3.10 -10.30 3.46
C LEU A 23 2.05 -9.86 4.49
N VAL A 24 0.78 -9.81 4.06
CA VAL A 24 -0.40 -9.49 4.88
C VAL A 24 -1.53 -10.50 4.61
N SER A 25 -2.60 -10.45 5.39
CA SER A 25 -3.81 -11.25 5.11
C SER A 25 -4.62 -10.67 3.95
N GLN A 26 -5.41 -11.50 3.26
CA GLN A 26 -6.37 -11.00 2.27
C GLN A 26 -7.43 -10.07 2.90
N SER A 27 -7.79 -10.29 4.17
CA SER A 27 -8.66 -9.38 4.92
C SER A 27 -8.07 -7.98 5.07
N ASN A 28 -6.74 -7.84 5.22
CA ASN A 28 -6.08 -6.53 5.20
C ASN A 28 -6.26 -5.84 3.85
N ILE A 29 -6.07 -6.57 2.76
CA ILE A 29 -6.29 -6.05 1.40
C ILE A 29 -7.74 -5.58 1.20
N SER A 30 -8.71 -6.37 1.63
CA SER A 30 -10.13 -5.99 1.61
C SER A 30 -10.40 -4.73 2.44
N GLY A 31 -9.74 -4.60 3.61
CA GLY A 31 -9.81 -3.40 4.43
C GLY A 31 -9.24 -2.16 3.74
N TYR A 32 -8.16 -2.29 2.97
CA TYR A 32 -7.60 -1.20 2.15
C TYR A 32 -8.57 -0.78 1.04
N LEU A 33 -9.12 -1.76 0.31
CA LEU A 33 -10.05 -1.52 -0.80
C LEU A 33 -11.36 -0.87 -0.36
N SER A 34 -11.89 -1.26 0.79
CA SER A 34 -13.09 -0.67 1.38
C SER A 34 -12.83 0.67 2.08
N GLY A 35 -11.56 1.10 2.19
CA GLY A 35 -11.17 2.33 2.89
C GLY A 35 -11.33 2.25 4.41
N ARG A 36 -11.45 1.05 4.99
CA ARG A 36 -11.59 0.84 6.43
C ARG A 36 -10.33 1.27 7.19
N TRP A 37 -9.16 1.07 6.61
CA TRP A 37 -7.87 1.49 7.15
C TRP A 37 -6.85 1.70 6.03
N ASN A 38 -5.75 2.37 6.33
CA ASN A 38 -4.63 2.57 5.41
C ASN A 38 -3.52 1.54 5.64
N MET A 39 -2.60 1.42 4.68
CA MET A 39 -1.38 0.65 4.89
C MET A 39 -0.52 1.27 5.99
N SER A 40 0.10 0.40 6.81
CA SER A 40 1.19 0.84 7.67
C SER A 40 2.43 1.19 6.84
N ALA A 41 3.35 1.98 7.40
CA ALA A 41 4.59 2.36 6.73
C ALA A 41 5.35 1.16 6.16
N LEU A 42 5.44 0.07 6.93
CA LEU A 42 6.12 -1.16 6.51
C LEU A 42 5.47 -1.79 5.26
N VAL A 43 4.14 -1.89 5.24
CA VAL A 43 3.40 -2.49 4.12
C VAL A 43 3.49 -1.59 2.88
N ALA A 44 3.42 -0.27 3.07
CA ALA A 44 3.56 0.71 2.01
C ALA A 44 4.97 0.67 1.36
N MET A 45 6.04 0.52 2.15
CA MET A 45 7.40 0.33 1.62
C MET A 45 7.55 -0.98 0.85
N ARG A 46 6.93 -2.08 1.31
CA ARG A 46 6.90 -3.35 0.55
C ARG A 46 6.21 -3.16 -0.79
N ALA A 47 5.08 -2.47 -0.82
CA ALA A 47 4.36 -2.18 -2.05
C ALA A 47 5.20 -1.35 -3.02
N GLU A 48 5.88 -0.32 -2.53
CA GLU A 48 6.77 0.48 -3.38
C GLU A 48 7.91 -0.37 -3.97
N LYS A 49 8.55 -1.21 -3.14
CA LYS A 49 9.66 -2.04 -3.60
C LYS A 49 9.21 -3.14 -4.56
N ALA A 50 8.05 -3.77 -4.31
CA ALA A 50 7.49 -4.83 -5.13
C ALA A 50 6.93 -4.33 -6.48
N THR A 51 6.75 -3.02 -6.63
CA THR A 51 6.23 -2.39 -7.85
C THR A 51 7.25 -1.50 -8.53
N ASP A 52 8.53 -1.63 -8.17
CA ASP A 52 9.64 -0.82 -8.67
C ASP A 52 9.37 0.69 -8.64
N GLY A 53 8.70 1.14 -7.58
CA GLY A 53 8.40 2.55 -7.36
C GLY A 53 7.17 3.08 -8.08
N LYS A 54 6.39 2.24 -8.78
CA LYS A 54 5.14 2.64 -9.45
C LYS A 54 4.09 3.16 -8.47
N PHE A 55 4.01 2.58 -7.28
CA PHE A 55 3.14 3.03 -6.20
C PHE A 55 4.00 3.50 -5.03
N LYS A 56 3.96 4.79 -4.68
CA LYS A 56 4.86 5.33 -3.65
C LYS A 56 4.35 5.05 -2.25
N ALA A 57 5.26 4.72 -1.32
CA ALA A 57 4.88 4.44 0.06
C ALA A 57 4.15 5.63 0.71
N ILE A 58 4.55 6.86 0.37
CA ILE A 58 3.94 8.12 0.83
C ILE A 58 2.49 8.32 0.34
N GLU A 59 2.10 7.68 -0.77
CA GLU A 59 0.73 7.74 -1.30
C GLU A 59 -0.16 6.68 -0.66
N LEU A 60 0.43 5.54 -0.30
CA LEU A 60 -0.23 4.40 0.35
C LEU A 60 -0.33 4.58 1.87
N CYS A 61 0.59 5.31 2.49
CA CYS A 61 0.62 5.55 3.93
C CYS A 61 0.66 7.06 4.22
N PRO A 62 -0.50 7.69 4.49
CA PRO A 62 -0.57 9.14 4.70
C PRO A 62 0.31 9.66 5.84
N SER A 63 0.57 8.84 6.87
CA SER A 63 1.46 9.21 7.98
C SER A 63 2.91 9.40 7.54
N LEU A 64 3.31 8.85 6.38
CA LEU A 64 4.66 9.07 5.85
C LEU A 64 4.87 10.49 5.30
N LYS A 65 3.80 11.25 5.08
CA LYS A 65 3.91 12.65 4.59
C LYS A 65 4.61 13.57 5.59
N GLU A 66 4.47 13.30 6.90
CA GLU A 66 5.13 14.06 7.96
C GLU A 66 6.67 14.04 7.81
N PHE A 67 7.22 12.93 7.31
CA PHE A 67 8.66 12.78 7.13
C PHE A 67 9.22 13.45 5.87
N GLN A 68 8.37 13.97 4.96
CA GLN A 68 8.87 14.71 3.79
C GLN A 68 9.39 16.11 4.15
N THR A 69 8.86 16.70 5.21
CA THR A 69 9.22 18.05 5.66
C THR A 69 10.26 18.06 6.77
N LEU A 70 10.60 16.89 7.32
CA LEU A 70 11.63 16.73 8.34
C LEU A 70 13.00 16.59 7.67
N THR A 71 13.84 17.60 7.82
CA THR A 71 15.26 17.55 7.44
C THR A 71 16.12 17.39 8.70
N ALA A 72 17.25 16.68 8.57
CA ALA A 72 18.22 16.51 9.66
C ALA A 72 18.94 17.80 10.03
#